data_AF-A0A643FFP3-F1
#
_entry.id   AF-A0A643FFP3-F1
#
_cell.length_a   1.000
_cell.length_b   1.000
_cell.length_c   1.000
_cell.angle_alpha   90.00
_cell.angle_beta   90.00
_cell.angle_gamma   90.00
#
_symmetry.space_group_name_H-M   'P 1'
#
loop_
_entity.id
_entity.type
_entity.pdbx_description
1 polymer ?
#
loop_
_entity_poly.entity_id
_entity_poly.type
_entity_poly.pdbx_seq_one_letter_code
_entity_poly.pdbx_strand_id
1 'polypeptide(L)'
;MSVSKIRRLATAARAAATGCAICSAALLSACGGGSDDPATDGGGTGTTPLTLSCNTAAYQAGAVALPTADQLAAYAGTFQVTEGHYDAAYNFVASGSGTLVIAPNGAVTYQGTAYTPSSACMDAAVGPYGQLLYLFVGQGHLEIATAPQAGLGQAWGSSPVDGTTILTNGTK
;
A
#
# COMPACT_ATOMS: atom_id res chain seq x y z
N MET A 1 -14.11 -38.26 35.57
CA MET A 1 -13.42 -37.98 36.85
C MET A 1 -12.13 -37.22 36.52
N SER A 2 -12.13 -35.90 36.73
CA SER A 2 -11.38 -35.19 37.80
C SER A 2 -9.94 -34.83 37.36
N VAL A 3 -9.65 -33.62 36.85
CA VAL A 3 -9.34 -32.32 37.51
C VAL A 3 -7.83 -32.03 37.61
N SER A 4 -7.42 -30.97 36.90
CA SER A 4 -6.49 -29.87 37.21
C SER A 4 -5.15 -30.05 37.95
N LYS A 5 -4.12 -29.37 37.41
CA LYS A 5 -3.13 -28.46 38.08
C LYS A 5 -2.18 -27.95 36.98
N ILE A 6 -2.13 -26.69 36.51
CA ILE A 6 -1.90 -25.35 37.09
C ILE A 6 -0.55 -25.15 37.81
N ARG A 7 0.16 -24.10 37.34
CA ARG A 7 1.32 -23.31 37.86
C ARG A 7 2.72 -23.79 37.47
N ARG A 8 3.72 -22.92 37.27
CA ARG A 8 3.90 -21.54 36.77
C ARG A 8 5.40 -21.25 36.97
N LEU A 9 6.03 -20.59 36.00
CA LEU A 9 7.14 -19.62 36.06
C LEU A 9 8.59 -19.99 36.44
N ALA A 10 9.47 -19.41 35.61
CA ALA A 10 10.75 -18.74 35.88
C ALA A 10 11.97 -19.62 36.20
N THR A 11 13.23 -19.29 35.92
CA THR A 11 13.98 -18.30 35.09
C THR A 11 15.46 -18.67 35.32
N ALA A 12 16.34 -18.40 34.34
CA ALA A 12 17.82 -18.27 34.40
C ALA A 12 18.51 -19.22 33.39
N ALA A 13 19.58 -18.87 32.67
CA ALA A 13 20.54 -17.79 32.85
C ALA A 13 21.13 -17.32 31.50
N ARG A 14 21.62 -16.07 31.51
CA ARG A 14 22.41 -15.39 30.47
C ARG A 14 23.88 -15.84 30.46
N ALA A 15 24.53 -15.74 29.29
CA ALA A 15 25.92 -15.27 29.11
C ALA A 15 26.07 -14.83 27.64
N ALA A 16 26.26 -13.53 27.32
CA ALA A 16 27.54 -12.81 27.15
C ALA A 16 28.20 -13.10 25.78
N ALA A 17 28.81 -12.20 25.01
CA ALA A 17 29.00 -10.75 25.02
C ALA A 17 29.69 -10.38 23.70
N THR A 18 29.35 -9.25 23.06
CA THR A 18 30.23 -8.44 22.17
C THR A 18 29.47 -7.12 21.97
N GLY A 19 29.88 -5.95 22.45
CA GLY A 19 31.18 -5.29 22.32
C GLY A 19 30.89 -3.96 21.62
N CYS A 20 30.53 -2.92 22.36
CA CYS A 20 30.33 -1.57 21.82
C CYS A 20 31.04 -0.56 22.71
N ALA A 21 32.10 0.03 22.14
CA ALA A 21 32.72 1.25 22.64
C ALA A 21 33.12 2.03 21.39
N ILE A 22 32.64 3.27 21.28
CA ILE A 22 33.45 4.50 21.15
C ILE A 22 32.49 5.69 21.36
N CYS A 23 32.99 6.67 22.11
CA CYS A 23 32.30 7.84 22.64
C CYS A 23 32.09 8.99 21.63
N SER A 24 31.02 9.75 21.91
CA SER A 24 30.89 11.22 21.89
C SER A 24 31.61 12.08 20.84
N ALA A 25 30.82 12.85 20.08
CA ALA A 25 31.04 14.29 19.88
C ALA A 25 29.71 14.97 19.49
N ALA A 26 29.21 15.84 20.37
CA ALA A 26 28.39 16.98 19.96
C ALA A 26 29.32 18.06 19.39
N LEU A 27 28.83 18.91 18.48
CA LEU A 27 29.08 20.37 18.37
C LEU A 27 28.47 20.95 17.07
N LEU A 28 27.63 21.97 17.27
CA LEU A 28 27.39 23.23 16.51
C LEU A 28 26.87 23.26 15.04
N SER A 29 25.65 23.82 14.93
CA SER A 29 25.28 25.06 14.21
C SER A 29 26.25 25.66 13.17
N ALA A 30 25.76 25.84 11.93
CA ALA A 30 26.12 26.99 11.09
C ALA A 30 25.05 27.30 10.01
N CYS A 31 24.68 28.59 10.00
CA CYS A 31 24.08 29.45 8.97
C CYS A 31 24.44 29.16 7.49
N GLY A 32 23.48 29.45 6.60
CA GLY A 32 23.66 29.76 5.16
C GLY A 32 22.48 29.22 4.34
N GLY A 33 21.65 29.97 3.61
CA GLY A 33 21.83 31.25 2.95
C GLY A 33 21.67 31.06 1.43
N GLY A 34 20.43 31.15 0.94
CA GLY A 34 20.00 31.49 -0.43
C GLY A 34 20.44 30.60 -1.62
N SER A 35 19.46 30.15 -2.41
CA SER A 35 19.43 30.26 -3.88
C SER A 35 18.06 29.81 -4.39
N ASP A 36 17.36 30.74 -5.06
CA ASP A 36 16.17 30.47 -5.85
C ASP A 36 16.61 29.75 -7.14
N ASP A 37 16.37 28.44 -7.22
CA ASP A 37 16.36 27.70 -8.49
C ASP A 37 14.95 27.13 -8.71
N PRO A 38 14.38 27.23 -9.93
CA PRO A 38 13.07 26.66 -10.21
C PRO A 38 13.15 25.14 -10.15
N ALA A 39 12.38 24.55 -9.23
CA ALA A 39 12.23 23.10 -9.18
C ALA A 39 11.63 22.62 -10.51
N THR A 40 12.46 21.90 -11.26
CA THR A 40 12.02 21.09 -12.40
C THR A 40 11.35 19.85 -11.78
N ASP A 41 10.05 19.66 -12.04
CA ASP A 41 9.29 18.47 -11.64
C ASP A 41 9.86 17.22 -12.32
N GLY A 42 10.87 16.63 -11.67
CA GLY A 42 11.48 15.36 -12.06
C GLY A 42 10.71 14.21 -11.44
N GLY A 43 10.27 13.26 -12.28
CA GLY A 43 9.62 12.02 -11.88
C GLY A 43 10.35 11.34 -10.73
N GLY A 44 9.73 11.38 -9.54
CA GLY A 44 10.29 10.82 -8.34
C GLY A 44 10.14 9.31 -8.34
N THR A 45 11.26 8.60 -8.45
CA THR A 45 11.44 7.29 -7.83
C THR A 45 11.29 7.48 -6.31
N GLY A 46 10.05 7.50 -5.81
CA GLY A 46 9.72 7.96 -4.47
C GLY A 46 10.36 7.12 -3.37
N THR A 47 11.52 7.56 -2.87
CA THR A 47 12.16 7.07 -1.64
C THR A 47 11.76 7.89 -0.41
N THR A 48 11.00 8.98 -0.59
CA THR A 48 10.42 9.74 0.51
C THR A 48 9.43 8.84 1.27
N PRO A 49 9.53 8.73 2.61
CA PRO A 49 8.58 7.96 3.39
C PRO A 49 7.17 8.49 3.21
N LEU A 50 6.32 7.72 2.55
CA LEU A 50 4.90 8.01 2.48
C LEU A 50 4.27 7.62 3.82
N THR A 51 3.66 8.57 4.52
CA THR A 51 2.90 8.27 5.73
C THR A 51 1.50 7.84 5.34
N LEU A 52 1.23 6.54 5.40
CA LEU A 52 -0.08 5.98 5.12
C LEU A 52 -0.94 5.94 6.38
N SER A 53 -2.25 6.06 6.18
CA SER A 53 -3.27 5.83 7.19
C SER A 53 -4.29 4.82 6.66
N CYS A 54 -5.00 4.13 7.55
CA CYS A 54 -6.14 3.31 7.16
C CYS A 54 -7.41 3.92 7.75
N ASN A 55 -8.23 4.53 6.89
CA ASN A 55 -9.54 5.05 7.28
C ASN A 55 -10.54 3.89 7.37
N THR A 56 -10.92 3.53 8.59
CA THR A 56 -11.82 2.41 8.87
C THR A 56 -13.30 2.79 8.93
N ALA A 57 -13.66 4.06 8.67
CA ALA A 57 -15.03 4.56 8.89
C ALA A 57 -16.12 3.83 8.09
N ALA A 58 -15.77 3.30 6.91
CA ALA A 58 -16.69 2.53 6.06
C ALA A 58 -16.63 1.00 6.29
N TYR A 59 -15.75 0.54 7.18
CA TYR A 59 -15.48 -0.88 7.39
C TYR A 59 -16.08 -1.37 8.71
N GLN A 60 -16.45 -2.66 8.74
CA GLN A 60 -16.76 -3.33 10.00
C GLN A 60 -15.52 -3.33 10.90
N ALA A 61 -15.74 -3.26 12.22
CA ALA A 61 -14.65 -3.21 13.18
C ALA A 61 -13.72 -4.42 13.03
N GLY A 62 -12.41 -4.15 12.83
CA GLY A 62 -11.39 -5.18 12.67
C GLY A 62 -11.37 -5.86 11.30
N ALA A 63 -12.18 -5.45 10.32
CA ALA A 63 -12.16 -6.02 8.97
C ALA A 63 -10.88 -5.66 8.20
N VAL A 64 -10.36 -4.46 8.42
CA VAL A 64 -9.15 -3.97 7.77
C VAL A 64 -8.16 -3.38 8.78
N ALA A 65 -6.90 -3.36 8.41
CA ALA A 65 -5.81 -2.77 9.18
C ALA A 65 -4.87 -1.96 8.28
N LEU A 66 -4.07 -1.09 8.90
CA LEU A 66 -2.96 -0.43 8.20
C LEU A 66 -1.92 -1.50 7.80
N PRO A 67 -1.55 -1.62 6.51
CA PRO A 67 -0.51 -2.55 6.09
C PRO A 67 0.85 -2.16 6.67
N THR A 68 1.67 -3.15 7.02
CA THR A 68 3.10 -2.92 7.27
C THR A 68 3.84 -2.64 5.96
N ALA A 69 5.05 -2.07 6.05
CA ALA A 69 5.88 -1.82 4.88
C ALA A 69 6.18 -3.11 4.08
N ASP A 70 6.48 -4.22 4.76
CA ASP A 70 6.74 -5.52 4.11
C ASP A 70 5.50 -6.08 3.41
N GLN A 71 4.33 -5.92 4.05
CA GLN A 71 3.06 -6.32 3.45
C GLN A 71 2.77 -5.50 2.20
N LEU A 72 2.97 -4.18 2.26
CA LEU A 72 2.73 -3.28 1.14
C LEU A 72 3.68 -3.56 -0.04
N ALA A 73 4.94 -3.85 0.24
CA ALA A 73 5.94 -4.19 -0.78
C ALA A 73 5.56 -5.43 -1.60
N ALA A 74 4.81 -6.38 -1.02
CA ALA A 74 4.35 -7.57 -1.74
C ALA A 74 3.32 -7.29 -2.85
N TYR A 75 2.65 -6.13 -2.81
CA TYR A 75 1.66 -5.70 -3.81
C TYR A 75 2.26 -4.75 -4.85
N ALA A 76 3.54 -4.41 -4.72
CA ALA A 76 4.23 -3.56 -5.67
C ALA A 76 4.31 -4.22 -7.05
N GLY A 77 4.21 -3.42 -8.10
CA GLY A 77 4.28 -3.89 -9.48
C GLY A 77 3.74 -2.89 -10.48
N THR A 78 3.92 -3.21 -11.74
CA THR A 78 3.32 -2.51 -12.88
C THR A 78 2.23 -3.40 -13.45
N PHE A 79 1.00 -2.92 -13.45
CA PHE A 79 -0.19 -3.62 -13.90
C PHE A 79 -0.68 -3.00 -15.20
N GLN A 80 -0.92 -3.82 -16.20
CA GLN A 80 -1.67 -3.41 -17.39
C GLN A 80 -3.14 -3.66 -17.13
N VAL A 81 -3.95 -2.59 -17.13
CA VAL A 81 -5.39 -2.63 -16.86
C VAL A 81 -6.19 -2.35 -18.13
N THR A 82 -7.39 -2.90 -18.20
CA THR A 82 -8.42 -2.49 -19.17
C THR A 82 -9.29 -1.41 -18.52
N GLU A 83 -9.51 -0.31 -19.24
CA GLU A 83 -10.39 0.78 -18.83
C GLU A 83 -11.77 0.59 -19.45
N GLY A 84 -12.82 0.97 -18.73
CA GLY A 84 -14.18 0.85 -19.23
C GLY A 84 -15.25 1.29 -18.24
N HIS A 85 -16.47 0.84 -18.49
CA HIS A 85 -17.63 1.03 -17.62
C HIS A 85 -18.54 -0.20 -17.71
N TYR A 86 -19.44 -0.36 -16.75
CA TYR A 86 -20.50 -1.36 -16.85
C TYR A 86 -21.74 -0.73 -17.52
N ASP A 87 -22.31 -1.42 -18.50
CA ASP A 87 -23.59 -1.03 -19.11
C ASP A 87 -24.77 -1.32 -18.16
N ALA A 88 -25.98 -0.98 -18.59
CA ALA A 88 -27.20 -1.21 -17.80
C ALA A 88 -27.52 -2.70 -17.56
N ALA A 89 -26.89 -3.61 -18.30
CA ALA A 89 -26.99 -5.06 -18.13
C ALA A 89 -25.80 -5.65 -17.36
N TYR A 90 -24.94 -4.80 -16.77
CA TYR A 90 -23.73 -5.16 -16.05
C TYR A 90 -22.67 -5.89 -16.89
N ASN A 91 -22.69 -5.70 -18.22
CA ASN A 91 -21.58 -6.12 -19.05
C ASN A 91 -20.49 -5.05 -19.01
N PHE A 92 -19.23 -5.47 -18.87
CA PHE A 92 -18.11 -4.56 -18.96
C PHE A 92 -17.89 -4.14 -20.42
N VAL A 93 -17.97 -2.84 -20.68
CA VAL A 93 -17.70 -2.21 -21.97
C VAL A 93 -16.35 -1.53 -21.90
N ALA A 94 -15.36 -2.15 -22.53
CA ALA A 94 -14.01 -1.60 -22.60
C ALA A 94 -13.98 -0.31 -23.44
N SER A 95 -13.30 0.70 -22.92
CA SER A 95 -13.06 1.99 -23.60
C SER A 95 -11.58 2.26 -23.86
N GLY A 96 -10.68 1.52 -23.21
CA GLY A 96 -9.25 1.74 -23.35
C GLY A 96 -8.40 0.78 -22.53
N SER A 97 -7.14 1.14 -22.36
CA SER A 97 -6.17 0.43 -21.53
C SER A 97 -5.29 1.43 -20.80
N GLY A 98 -4.85 1.06 -19.60
CA GLY A 98 -3.97 1.91 -18.80
C GLY A 98 -2.84 1.13 -18.14
N THR A 99 -1.80 1.89 -17.76
CA THR A 99 -0.71 1.36 -16.93
C THR A 99 -0.85 1.92 -15.52
N LEU A 100 -0.97 1.02 -14.54
CA LEU A 100 -1.00 1.29 -13.12
C LEU A 100 0.30 0.80 -12.49
N VAL A 101 0.98 1.63 -11.70
CA VAL A 101 2.19 1.25 -10.97
C VAL A 101 1.93 1.46 -9.48
N ILE A 102 2.18 0.42 -8.70
CA ILE A 102 2.18 0.47 -7.23
C ILE A 102 3.63 0.33 -6.78
N ALA A 103 4.17 1.37 -6.15
CA ALA A 103 5.51 1.32 -5.58
C ALA A 103 5.51 0.54 -4.24
N PRO A 104 6.66 0.03 -3.77
CA PRO A 104 6.74 -0.71 -2.50
C PRO A 104 6.30 0.07 -1.26
N ASN A 105 6.33 1.39 -1.31
CA ASN A 105 5.84 2.28 -0.26
C ASN A 105 4.35 2.65 -0.42
N GLY A 106 3.65 2.06 -1.40
CA GLY A 106 2.24 2.31 -1.69
C GLY A 106 1.96 3.52 -2.55
N ALA A 107 2.98 4.27 -3.01
CA ALA A 107 2.76 5.34 -3.97
C ALA A 107 2.18 4.77 -5.27
N VAL A 108 1.21 5.49 -5.85
CA VAL A 108 0.49 5.06 -7.04
C VAL A 108 0.87 5.96 -8.20
N THR A 109 1.16 5.38 -9.35
CA THR A 109 1.26 6.10 -10.61
C THR A 109 0.28 5.49 -11.60
N TYR A 110 -0.54 6.32 -12.24
CA TYR A 110 -1.47 5.87 -13.27
C TYR A 110 -1.28 6.70 -14.53
N GLN A 111 -1.08 6.01 -15.66
CA GLN A 111 -0.76 6.62 -16.96
C GLN A 111 0.41 7.63 -16.87
N GLY A 112 1.43 7.30 -16.06
CA GLY A 112 2.61 8.14 -15.84
C GLY A 112 2.43 9.31 -14.86
N THR A 113 1.21 9.54 -14.35
CA THR A 113 0.94 10.59 -13.36
C THR A 113 0.90 10.00 -11.96
N ALA A 114 1.63 10.61 -11.03
CA ALA A 114 1.69 10.17 -9.64
C ALA A 114 0.46 10.66 -8.85
N TYR A 115 -0.08 9.77 -8.02
CA TYR A 115 -1.18 10.04 -7.10
C TYR A 115 -0.80 9.56 -5.70
N THR A 116 -0.96 10.43 -4.71
CA THR A 116 -0.75 10.08 -3.31
C THR A 116 -2.03 9.43 -2.75
N PRO A 117 -1.97 8.20 -2.23
CA PRO A 117 -3.10 7.60 -1.53
C PRO A 117 -3.49 8.44 -0.31
N SER A 118 -4.79 8.69 -0.14
CA SER A 118 -5.35 9.30 1.07
C SER A 118 -5.57 8.26 2.18
N SER A 119 -5.75 6.99 1.81
CA SER A 119 -5.87 5.87 2.73
C SER A 119 -5.38 4.58 2.07
N ALA A 120 -4.71 3.74 2.84
CA ALA A 120 -4.30 2.40 2.47
C ALA A 120 -4.70 1.43 3.58
N CYS A 121 -5.52 0.44 3.24
CA CYS A 121 -6.03 -0.56 4.15
C CYS A 121 -5.78 -1.95 3.57
N MET A 122 -5.53 -2.93 4.41
CA MET A 122 -5.42 -4.34 4.00
C MET A 122 -6.45 -5.17 4.76
N ASP A 123 -7.00 -6.20 4.13
CA ASP A 123 -7.83 -7.17 4.84
C ASP A 123 -7.08 -7.74 6.05
N ALA A 124 -7.75 -7.77 7.20
CA ALA A 124 -7.20 -8.37 8.42
C ALA A 124 -7.13 -9.90 8.34
N ALA A 125 -7.88 -10.50 7.41
CA ALA A 125 -7.92 -11.95 7.18
C ALA A 125 -7.97 -12.25 5.67
N VAL A 126 -7.46 -13.42 5.28
CA VAL A 126 -7.51 -13.88 3.89
C VAL A 126 -8.96 -14.24 3.53
N GLY A 127 -9.50 -13.57 2.51
CA GLY A 127 -10.82 -13.81 1.97
C GLY A 127 -10.82 -14.73 0.74
N PRO A 128 -11.97 -14.87 0.05
CA PRO A 128 -12.10 -15.70 -1.15
C PRO A 128 -11.25 -15.20 -2.34
N TYR A 129 -10.91 -13.91 -2.36
CA TYR A 129 -10.04 -13.28 -3.36
C TYR A 129 -8.57 -13.20 -2.91
N GLY A 130 -8.21 -13.95 -1.85
CA GLY A 130 -6.93 -13.79 -1.16
C GLY A 130 -6.97 -12.65 -0.15
N GLN A 131 -5.81 -12.10 0.17
CA GLN A 131 -5.71 -10.88 0.96
C GLN A 131 -5.72 -9.70 -0.02
N LEU A 132 -6.58 -8.70 0.23
CA LEU A 132 -6.67 -7.51 -0.60
C LEU A 132 -5.99 -6.32 0.08
N LEU A 133 -5.32 -5.52 -0.75
CA LEU A 133 -4.90 -4.16 -0.45
C LEU A 133 -5.90 -3.18 -1.10
N TYR A 134 -6.47 -2.29 -0.32
CA TYR A 134 -7.34 -1.20 -0.74
C TYR A 134 -6.57 0.13 -0.68
N LEU A 135 -6.51 0.85 -1.78
CA LEU A 135 -5.90 2.17 -1.88
C LEU A 135 -6.96 3.18 -2.32
N PHE A 136 -7.26 4.16 -1.47
CA PHE A 136 -8.08 5.31 -1.85
C PHE A 136 -7.14 6.39 -2.38
N VAL A 137 -7.32 6.80 -3.63
CA VAL A 137 -6.30 7.54 -4.37
C VAL A 137 -6.93 8.46 -5.42
N GLY A 138 -6.55 9.73 -5.40
CA GLY A 138 -7.19 10.75 -6.23
C GLY A 138 -8.70 10.76 -6.00
N GLN A 139 -9.46 10.62 -7.08
CA GLN A 139 -10.93 10.56 -7.08
C GLN A 139 -11.48 9.13 -6.98
N GLY A 140 -10.61 8.11 -7.03
CA GLY A 140 -11.00 6.71 -7.13
C GLY A 140 -10.50 5.85 -5.97
N HIS A 141 -10.57 4.54 -6.20
CA HIS A 141 -10.02 3.51 -5.31
C HIS A 141 -9.48 2.35 -6.14
N LEU A 142 -8.47 1.69 -5.61
CA LEU A 142 -7.85 0.51 -6.20
C LEU A 142 -7.89 -0.64 -5.21
N GLU A 143 -8.10 -1.82 -5.75
CA GLU A 143 -8.08 -3.10 -5.06
C GLU A 143 -7.01 -3.97 -5.72
N ILE A 144 -6.09 -4.48 -4.92
CA ILE A 144 -4.98 -5.30 -5.39
C ILE A 144 -4.99 -6.60 -4.61
N ALA A 145 -5.08 -7.72 -5.31
CA ALA A 145 -4.98 -9.06 -4.73
C ALA A 145 -3.54 -9.58 -4.77
N THR A 146 -3.26 -10.59 -3.95
CA THR A 146 -1.98 -11.31 -4.02
C THR A 146 -1.85 -12.17 -5.28
N ALA A 147 -2.96 -12.59 -5.87
CA ALA A 147 -3.02 -13.40 -7.09
C ALA A 147 -4.16 -12.96 -8.03
N PRO A 148 -4.03 -13.20 -9.35
CA PRO A 148 -5.08 -12.85 -10.32
C PRO A 148 -6.41 -13.56 -10.04
N GLN A 149 -7.49 -12.81 -10.15
CA GLN A 149 -8.87 -13.28 -10.05
C GLN A 149 -9.51 -13.35 -11.44
N ALA A 150 -10.38 -14.34 -11.65
CA ALA A 150 -11.07 -14.50 -12.93
C ALA A 150 -11.95 -13.27 -13.23
N GLY A 151 -11.72 -12.62 -14.36
CA GLY A 151 -12.50 -11.45 -14.83
C GLY A 151 -12.15 -10.10 -14.19
N LEU A 152 -11.34 -10.09 -13.11
CA LEU A 152 -10.86 -8.86 -12.45
C LEU A 152 -9.35 -8.68 -12.58
N GLY A 153 -8.60 -9.76 -12.82
CA GLY A 153 -7.15 -9.74 -12.76
C GLY A 153 -6.66 -9.61 -11.32
N GLN A 154 -5.44 -9.10 -11.16
CA GLN A 154 -4.80 -8.87 -9.87
C GLN A 154 -5.05 -7.46 -9.32
N ALA A 155 -5.26 -6.47 -10.19
CA ALA A 155 -5.57 -5.10 -9.80
C ALA A 155 -6.81 -4.59 -10.54
N TRP A 156 -7.73 -3.97 -9.80
CA TRP A 156 -8.97 -3.41 -10.33
C TRP A 156 -9.45 -2.24 -9.46
N GLY A 157 -10.54 -1.58 -9.86
CA GLY A 157 -11.17 -0.51 -9.09
C GLY A 157 -11.69 0.61 -9.99
N SER A 158 -11.59 1.84 -9.51
CA SER A 158 -11.96 3.07 -10.23
C SER A 158 -10.76 3.98 -10.41
N SER A 159 -10.73 4.68 -11.54
CA SER A 159 -9.63 5.54 -11.95
C SER A 159 -9.36 6.64 -10.92
N PRO A 160 -8.09 6.87 -10.54
CA PRO A 160 -7.70 8.00 -9.70
C PRO A 160 -8.01 9.37 -10.32
N VAL A 161 -8.21 9.43 -11.64
CA VAL A 161 -8.44 10.67 -12.40
C VAL A 161 -9.85 11.21 -12.18
N ASP A 162 -10.85 10.35 -12.33
CA ASP A 162 -12.27 10.74 -12.42
C ASP A 162 -13.19 9.99 -11.44
N GLY A 163 -12.70 8.93 -10.79
CA GLY A 163 -13.47 8.10 -9.87
C GLY A 163 -14.61 7.30 -10.51
N THR A 164 -14.72 7.29 -11.84
CA THR A 164 -15.86 6.71 -12.57
C THR A 164 -15.44 5.71 -13.64
N THR A 165 -14.30 5.92 -14.30
CA THR A 165 -13.72 4.95 -15.21
C THR A 165 -13.29 3.72 -14.43
N ILE A 166 -13.80 2.55 -14.80
CA ILE A 166 -13.49 1.28 -14.14
C ILE A 166 -12.19 0.71 -14.71
N LEU A 167 -11.31 0.29 -13.82
CA LEU A 167 -10.08 -0.44 -14.14
C LEU A 167 -10.30 -1.91 -13.79
N THR A 168 -10.01 -2.81 -14.72
CA THR A 168 -10.11 -4.26 -14.50
C THR A 168 -9.03 -5.03 -15.25
N ASN A 169 -8.96 -6.34 -15.04
CA ASN A 169 -8.00 -7.26 -15.63
C ASN A 169 -6.54 -6.82 -15.44
N GLY A 170 -6.24 -6.13 -14.34
CA GLY A 170 -4.89 -5.66 -14.04
C GLY A 170 -3.93 -6.82 -13.84
N THR A 171 -3.01 -7.05 -14.77
CA THR A 171 -2.00 -8.12 -14.63
C THR A 171 -0.59 -7.54 -14.61
N LYS A 172 0.24 -8.07 -13.71
CA LYS A 172 1.67 -7.77 -13.59
C LYS A 172 2.52 -8.74 -14.39
#